data_AF-C3YWH2-F1
#
_entry.id   AF-C3YWH2-F1
#
_cell.length_a   1.000
_cell.length_b   1.000
_cell.length_c   1.000
_cell.angle_alpha   90.00
_cell.angle_beta   90.00
_cell.angle_gamma   90.00
#
_symmetry.space_group_name_H-M   'P 1'
#
loop_
_entity.id
_entity.type
_entity.pdbx_description
1 polymer ?
#
loop_
_entity_poly.entity_id
_entity_poly.type
_entity_poly.pdbx_seq_one_letter_code
_entity_poly.pdbx_strand_id
1 'polypeptide(L)'
;IRLVDGSGGHEGRVEILRNGEWGTICDDSWNLPDAVVACRQLGLPGAVQATHAAHFGQGTGPIWMTEVLCTGTELSLPSCDFTGPNECGHNEDAGVVCVGE
;
A
#
# COMPACT_ATOMS: atom_id res chain seq x y z
N ILE A 1 -4.45 -0.97 -8.02
CA ILE A 1 -4.54 -0.38 -6.66
C ILE A 1 -5.03 1.05 -6.79
N ARG A 2 -5.38 1.71 -5.69
CA ARG A 2 -5.68 3.15 -5.63
C ARG A 2 -5.06 3.77 -4.38
N LEU A 3 -4.84 5.09 -4.42
CA LEU A 3 -4.49 5.89 -3.25
C LEU A 3 -5.73 6.64 -2.77
N VAL A 4 -5.96 6.65 -1.47
CA VAL A 4 -7.15 7.25 -0.84
C VAL A 4 -6.74 8.20 0.27
N ASP A 5 -7.50 9.27 0.47
CA ASP A 5 -7.36 10.26 1.56
C ASP A 5 -6.01 11.00 1.63
N GLY A 6 -5.23 10.98 0.55
CA GLY A 6 -4.09 11.88 0.34
C GLY A 6 -4.53 13.28 -0.09
N SER A 7 -3.63 14.26 0.01
CA SER A 7 -3.92 15.64 -0.42
C SER A 7 -3.86 15.84 -1.94
N GLY A 8 -3.36 14.83 -2.69
CA GLY A 8 -3.26 14.84 -4.14
C GLY A 8 -3.08 13.43 -4.72
N GLY A 9 -2.86 13.34 -6.04
CA GLY A 9 -2.78 12.05 -6.76
C GLY A 9 -1.49 11.24 -6.55
N HIS A 10 -0.56 11.73 -5.72
CA HIS A 10 0.76 11.13 -5.50
C HIS A 10 0.93 10.58 -4.08
N GLU A 11 -0.11 10.58 -3.25
CA GLU A 11 -0.02 10.09 -1.89
C GLU A 11 -1.36 9.56 -1.39
N GLY A 12 -1.34 8.72 -0.38
CA GLY A 12 -2.54 8.20 0.26
C GLY A 12 -2.37 6.80 0.84
N ARG A 13 -3.42 6.35 1.53
CA ARG A 13 -3.58 4.96 1.95
C ARG A 13 -3.64 4.06 0.73
N VAL A 14 -2.92 2.94 0.76
CA VAL A 14 -2.92 1.99 -0.35
C VAL A 14 -4.09 1.03 -0.22
N GLU A 15 -4.94 1.00 -1.23
CA GLU A 15 -6.04 0.04 -1.31
C GLU A 15 -5.92 -0.83 -2.57
N ILE A 16 -6.26 -2.11 -2.42
CA ILE A 16 -6.22 -3.11 -3.48
C ILE A 16 -7.60 -3.75 -3.70
N LEU A 17 -7.97 -3.92 -4.97
CA LEU A 17 -9.20 -4.60 -5.36
C LEU A 17 -8.93 -6.10 -5.52
N ARG A 18 -9.57 -6.92 -4.69
CA ARG A 18 -9.49 -8.38 -4.77
C ARG A 18 -10.89 -8.97 -4.63
N ASN A 19 -11.24 -9.93 -5.48
CA ASN A 19 -12.56 -10.58 -5.47
C ASN A 19 -13.75 -9.60 -5.56
N GLY A 20 -13.58 -8.45 -6.22
CA GLY A 20 -14.62 -7.43 -6.36
C GLY A 20 -14.78 -6.49 -5.16
N GLU A 21 -13.95 -6.62 -4.13
CA GLU A 21 -13.98 -5.80 -2.92
C GLU A 21 -12.65 -5.07 -2.69
N TRP A 22 -12.73 -3.79 -2.33
CA TRP A 22 -11.57 -3.00 -1.94
C TRP A 22 -11.19 -3.32 -0.51
N GLY A 23 -9.89 -3.50 -0.28
CA GLY A 23 -9.34 -3.67 1.06
C GLY A 23 -7.98 -3.01 1.17
N THR A 24 -7.48 -2.94 2.39
CA THR A 24 -6.24 -2.25 2.74
C THR A 24 -5.06 -3.23 2.83
N ILE A 25 -3.89 -2.68 3.12
CA ILE A 25 -2.64 -3.41 3.32
C ILE A 25 -2.14 -3.06 4.71
N CYS A 26 -1.72 -4.05 5.51
CA CYS A 26 -1.12 -3.79 6.81
C CYS A 26 0.30 -3.25 6.68
N ASP A 27 0.69 -2.37 7.60
CA ASP A 27 2.00 -1.72 7.62
C ASP A 27 3.14 -2.55 8.24
N ASP A 28 2.82 -3.75 8.75
CA ASP A 28 3.80 -4.75 9.19
C ASP A 28 4.76 -5.10 8.06
N SER A 29 6.05 -4.86 8.30
CA SER A 29 7.15 -4.98 7.32
C SER A 29 7.06 -4.05 6.10
N TRP A 30 6.02 -3.22 5.99
CA TRP A 30 5.82 -2.29 4.88
C TRP A 30 6.99 -1.30 4.80
N ASN A 31 7.66 -1.23 3.67
CA ASN A 31 8.90 -0.47 3.54
C ASN A 31 9.01 0.21 2.16
N LEU A 32 10.13 0.90 1.95
CA LEU A 32 10.33 1.71 0.75
C LEU A 32 10.29 0.89 -0.55
N PRO A 33 10.94 -0.29 -0.67
CA PRO A 33 10.72 -1.21 -1.78
C PRO A 33 9.23 -1.51 -2.10
N ASP A 34 8.41 -1.76 -1.08
CA ASP A 34 6.97 -2.01 -1.28
C ASP A 34 6.26 -0.77 -1.83
N ALA A 35 6.56 0.39 -1.24
CA ALA A 35 6.04 1.67 -1.70
C ALA A 35 6.47 1.98 -3.15
N VAL A 36 7.71 1.64 -3.53
CA VAL A 36 8.20 1.80 -4.91
C VAL A 36 7.37 0.97 -5.88
N VAL A 37 7.09 -0.30 -5.55
CA VAL A 37 6.22 -1.16 -6.38
C VAL A 37 4.81 -0.58 -6.46
N ALA A 38 4.24 -0.10 -5.35
CA ALA A 38 2.92 0.53 -5.33
C ALA A 38 2.87 1.77 -6.25
N CYS A 39 3.80 2.71 -6.10
CA CYS A 39 3.85 3.91 -6.93
C CYS A 39 4.05 3.59 -8.41
N ARG A 40 4.96 2.66 -8.74
CA ARG A 40 5.18 2.23 -10.13
C ARG A 40 3.97 1.52 -10.73
N GLN A 41 3.26 0.73 -9.94
CA GLN A 41 2.01 0.09 -10.37
C GLN A 41 0.92 1.11 -10.74
N LEU A 42 0.97 2.30 -10.15
CA LEU A 42 0.09 3.44 -10.47
C LEU A 42 0.60 4.29 -11.65
N GLY A 43 1.75 3.94 -12.24
CA GLY A 43 2.38 4.71 -13.32
C GLY A 43 3.21 5.89 -12.83
N LEU A 44 3.50 5.98 -11.53
CA LEU A 44 4.32 7.04 -10.96
C LEU A 44 5.81 6.65 -10.94
N PRO A 45 6.75 7.61 -10.97
CA PRO A 45 8.18 7.31 -11.15
C PRO A 45 8.80 6.46 -10.02
N GLY A 46 8.27 6.55 -8.81
CA GLY A 46 8.76 5.82 -7.64
C GLY A 46 8.15 6.36 -6.34
N ALA A 47 8.71 5.94 -5.20
CA ALA A 47 8.27 6.36 -3.88
C ALA A 47 9.32 7.22 -3.17
N VAL A 48 8.84 8.21 -2.41
CA VAL A 48 9.60 9.00 -1.45
C VAL A 48 9.51 8.35 -0.07
N GLN A 49 8.32 7.84 0.30
CA GLN A 49 8.07 7.33 1.63
C GLN A 49 7.03 6.20 1.64
N ALA A 50 7.27 5.21 2.49
CA ALA A 50 6.28 4.26 2.99
C ALA A 50 5.70 4.82 4.30
N THR A 51 4.38 4.99 4.38
CA THR A 51 3.71 5.52 5.58
C THR A 51 3.01 4.41 6.34
N HIS A 52 2.97 4.56 7.67
CA HIS A 52 2.45 3.58 8.63
C HIS A 52 1.41 4.22 9.53
N ALA A 53 0.84 3.43 10.43
CA ALA A 53 -0.09 3.80 11.49
C ALA A 53 -1.30 4.60 10.95
N ALA A 54 -1.86 4.16 9.82
CA ALA A 54 -2.98 4.82 9.16
C ALA A 54 -2.74 6.33 8.95
N HIS A 55 -1.55 6.70 8.48
CA HIS A 55 -1.13 8.11 8.30
C HIS A 55 -2.15 8.95 7.51
N PHE A 56 -2.75 8.37 6.47
CA PHE A 56 -3.78 9.00 5.64
C PHE A 56 -5.20 8.68 6.12
N GLY A 57 -5.35 8.25 7.36
CA GLY A 57 -6.61 7.76 7.93
C GLY A 57 -6.84 6.28 7.69
N GLN A 58 -7.73 5.73 8.52
CA GLN A 58 -8.12 4.33 8.50
C GLN A 58 -9.04 4.03 7.32
N GLY A 59 -8.82 2.89 6.68
CA GLY A 59 -9.75 2.31 5.72
C GLY A 59 -10.87 1.51 6.41
N THR A 60 -11.57 0.74 5.59
CA THR A 60 -12.66 -0.14 6.01
C THR A 60 -12.64 -1.41 5.18
N GLY A 61 -13.22 -2.48 5.71
CA GLY A 61 -13.37 -3.74 4.99
C GLY A 61 -12.21 -4.70 5.27
N PRO A 62 -11.86 -5.59 4.33
CA PRO A 62 -10.79 -6.56 4.55
C PRO A 62 -9.41 -5.91 4.49
N ILE A 63 -8.47 -6.48 5.25
CA ILE A 63 -7.03 -6.26 5.07
C ILE A 63 -6.52 -7.42 4.21
N TRP A 64 -6.15 -7.13 2.96
CA TRP A 64 -5.90 -8.18 1.97
C TRP A 64 -4.49 -8.76 1.99
N MET A 65 -3.53 -7.99 2.51
CA MET A 65 -2.12 -8.29 2.46
C MET A 65 -1.44 -7.80 3.75
N THR A 66 -0.57 -8.63 4.30
CA THR A 66 0.28 -8.28 5.45
C THR A 66 1.70 -8.83 5.22
N GLU A 67 2.71 -8.27 5.91
CA GLU A 67 4.13 -8.62 5.73
C GLU A 67 4.51 -8.63 4.25
N VAL A 68 4.24 -7.51 3.55
CA VAL A 68 4.60 -7.37 2.14
C VAL A 68 6.12 -7.21 2.06
N LEU A 69 6.76 -8.03 1.23
CA LEU A 69 8.22 -8.15 1.11
C LEU A 69 8.63 -8.05 -0.37
N CYS A 70 8.43 -6.87 -0.96
CA CYS A 70 8.90 -6.58 -2.30
C CYS A 70 10.42 -6.38 -2.33
N THR A 71 11.04 -6.77 -3.44
CA THR A 71 12.42 -6.41 -3.80
C THR A 71 12.51 -5.00 -4.41
N GLY A 72 11.38 -4.42 -4.83
CA GLY A 72 11.30 -3.11 -5.49
C GLY A 72 11.25 -3.19 -7.02
N THR A 73 11.26 -4.41 -7.58
CA THR A 73 11.34 -4.66 -9.03
C THR A 73 10.08 -5.29 -9.62
N GLU A 74 9.18 -5.73 -8.75
CA GLU A 74 7.93 -6.37 -9.08
C GLU A 74 7.03 -5.45 -9.90
N LEU A 75 6.19 -6.05 -10.76
CA LEU A 75 5.24 -5.31 -11.59
C LEU A 75 4.05 -4.77 -10.79
N SER A 76 3.74 -5.40 -9.66
CA SER A 76 2.58 -5.06 -8.82
C SER A 76 2.72 -5.66 -7.43
N LEU A 77 2.02 -5.10 -6.44
CA LEU A 77 2.06 -5.60 -5.05
C LEU A 77 1.70 -7.08 -4.93
N PRO A 78 0.69 -7.64 -5.64
CA PRO A 78 0.41 -9.08 -5.60
C PRO A 78 1.51 -9.98 -6.17
N SER A 79 2.55 -9.42 -6.80
CA SER A 79 3.70 -10.16 -7.30
C SER A 79 4.86 -10.23 -6.29
N CYS A 80 4.77 -9.51 -5.18
CA CYS A 80 5.70 -9.63 -4.07
C CYS A 80 5.36 -10.84 -3.21
N ASP A 81 6.28 -11.26 -2.34
CA ASP A 81 5.92 -12.16 -1.25
C ASP A 81 5.11 -11.38 -0.21
N PHE A 82 4.04 -11.99 0.29
CA PHE A 82 3.22 -11.44 1.36
C PHE A 82 2.49 -12.57 2.09
N THR A 83 2.13 -12.32 3.34
CA THR A 83 1.24 -13.20 4.09
C THR A 83 -0.22 -12.82 3.85
N GLY A 84 -1.12 -13.78 4.05
CA GLY A 84 -2.56 -13.53 3.95
C GLY A 84 -3.08 -12.59 5.05
N PRO A 85 -4.40 -12.39 5.12
CA PRO A 85 -5.01 -11.59 6.18
C PRO A 85 -4.56 -12.09 7.56
N ASN A 86 -4.01 -11.21 8.40
CA ASN A 86 -3.58 -11.49 9.77
C ASN A 86 -4.35 -10.63 10.79
N GLU A 87 -3.90 -10.55 12.04
CA GLU A 87 -4.55 -9.78 13.12
C GLU A 87 -4.36 -8.25 13.06
N CYS A 88 -3.94 -7.67 11.94
CA CYS A 88 -3.86 -6.21 11.84
C CYS A 88 -5.23 -5.54 11.98
N GLY A 89 -5.24 -4.36 12.59
CA GLY A 89 -6.36 -3.43 12.59
C GLY A 89 -6.19 -2.33 11.54
N HIS A 90 -7.26 -1.61 11.22
CA HIS A 90 -7.15 -0.47 10.29
C HIS A 90 -6.32 0.70 10.83
N ASN A 91 -5.97 0.71 12.12
CA ASN A 91 -4.96 1.61 12.67
C ASN A 91 -3.53 1.31 12.16
N GLU A 92 -3.35 0.21 11.43
CA GLU A 92 -2.09 -0.24 10.81
C GLU A 92 -2.17 -0.19 9.28
N ASP A 93 -3.13 0.55 8.72
CA ASP A 93 -3.22 0.65 7.26
C ASP A 93 -2.02 1.39 6.67
N ALA A 94 -1.35 0.74 5.74
CA ALA A 94 -0.20 1.24 5.01
C ALA A 94 -0.59 2.30 3.98
N GLY A 95 0.32 3.24 3.74
CA GLY A 95 0.21 4.25 2.71
C GLY A 95 1.54 4.52 2.02
N VAL A 96 1.50 5.41 1.04
CA VAL A 96 2.68 5.86 0.30
C VAL A 96 2.67 7.36 0.06
N VAL A 97 3.86 7.92 -0.06
CA VAL A 97 4.11 9.18 -0.76
C VAL A 97 4.98 8.87 -1.95
N CYS A 98 4.43 9.06 -3.14
CA CYS A 98 5.10 8.87 -4.41
C CYS A 98 5.87 10.14 -4.83
N VAL A 99 6.82 9.98 -5.74
CA VAL A 99 7.46 11.12 -6.39
C VAL A 99 6.40 11.86 -7.21
N GLY A 100 6.10 13.10 -6.82
CA GLY A 100 5.31 14.02 -7.62
C GLY A 100 6.16 14.59 -8.76
N GLU A 101 5.55 14.78 -9.94
CA GLU A 101 6.19 15.48 -11.06
C GLU A 101 6.33 16.99 -10.80
#